data_AF-A0A527GLD4-F1
#
_entry.id   AF-A0A527GLD4-F1
#
_cell.length_a   1.000
_cell.length_b   1.000
_cell.length_c   1.000
_cell.angle_alpha   90.00
_cell.angle_beta   90.00
_cell.angle_gamma   90.00
#
_symmetry.space_group_name_H-M   'P 1'
#
loop_
_entity.id
_entity.type
_entity.pdbx_description
1 polymer ?
#
loop_
_entity_poly.entity_id
_entity_poly.type
_entity_poly.pdbx_seq_one_letter_code
_entity_poly.pdbx_strand_id
1 'polypeptide(L)'
;RVAMGRAIVRDPQVFLFDEPLSNLDAKLRVQMRGEIKALHQRLGTTTIYVTHDQIEAMTMADKIVVLHDGLVEQIGAPLDLYDRPANLFVAGFIGSPAMNFIHGHIEEGIFRSAGGLTLPLPQGIRPSEAAGRELVYGIRPEHIRATGQGLSGTVTLMEATGSEIFATVDCGGEVISCLFRERLALKQGESVRIEIDRASAHLFDAKTGRRI
;
A
#
# COMPACT_ATOMS: atom_id res chain seq x y z
N ARG A 1 14.57 -8.11 -25.76
CA ARG A 1 13.97 -9.10 -26.71
C ARG A 1 14.92 -10.23 -27.12
N VAL A 2 16.14 -9.97 -27.62
CA VAL A 2 17.09 -11.04 -28.04
C VAL A 2 17.44 -12.01 -26.90
N ALA A 3 17.69 -11.49 -25.68
CA ALA A 3 18.00 -12.33 -24.51
C ALA A 3 16.85 -13.29 -24.13
N MET A 4 15.61 -12.80 -24.09
CA MET A 4 14.42 -13.63 -23.85
C MET A 4 14.21 -14.65 -24.97
N GLY A 5 14.36 -14.25 -26.24
CA GLY A 5 14.26 -15.17 -27.37
C GLY A 5 15.21 -16.37 -27.24
N ARG A 6 16.47 -16.12 -26.85
CA ARG A 6 17.45 -17.17 -26.62
C ARG A 6 17.09 -18.11 -25.45
N ALA A 7 16.45 -17.60 -24.41
CA ALA A 7 16.00 -18.40 -23.27
C ALA A 7 14.83 -19.31 -23.66
N ILE A 8 13.88 -18.82 -24.47
CA ILE A 8 12.69 -19.57 -24.91
C ILE A 8 13.07 -20.77 -25.78
N VAL A 9 14.03 -20.60 -26.70
CA VAL A 9 14.46 -21.67 -27.63
C VAL A 9 15.03 -22.89 -26.91
N ARG A 10 15.40 -22.76 -25.62
CA ARG A 10 15.95 -23.86 -24.81
C ARG A 10 14.90 -24.72 -24.12
N ASP A 11 13.61 -24.39 -24.25
CA ASP A 11 12.49 -25.10 -23.60
C ASP A 11 12.74 -25.42 -22.10
N PRO A 12 13.09 -24.40 -21.27
CA PRO A 12 13.44 -24.66 -19.89
C PRO A 12 12.20 -25.01 -19.06
N GLN A 13 12.39 -25.81 -18.00
CA GLN A 13 11.33 -26.08 -17.03
C GLN A 13 11.01 -24.87 -16.15
N VAL A 14 11.99 -23.98 -15.94
CA VAL A 14 11.87 -22.78 -15.10
C VAL A 14 12.59 -21.60 -15.74
N PHE A 15 11.95 -20.43 -15.76
CA PHE A 15 12.59 -19.15 -16.04
C PHE A 15 12.96 -18.44 -14.74
N LEU A 16 14.18 -17.90 -14.69
CA LEU A 16 14.65 -17.06 -13.60
C LEU A 16 14.99 -15.68 -14.18
N PHE A 17 14.33 -14.64 -13.69
CA PHE A 17 14.58 -13.26 -14.06
C PHE A 17 15.03 -12.48 -12.82
N ASP A 18 16.17 -11.81 -12.94
CA ASP A 18 16.73 -10.95 -11.89
C ASP A 18 16.75 -9.51 -12.38
N GLU A 19 15.80 -8.71 -11.86
CA GLU A 19 15.56 -7.31 -12.20
C GLU A 19 15.71 -6.96 -13.70
N PRO A 20 15.06 -7.69 -14.63
CA PRO A 20 15.37 -7.61 -16.06
C PRO A 20 15.01 -6.27 -16.71
N LEU A 21 14.22 -5.41 -16.02
CA LEU A 21 13.72 -4.14 -16.52
C LEU A 21 14.35 -2.91 -15.84
N SER A 22 15.26 -3.11 -14.88
CA SER A 22 15.88 -2.05 -14.08
C SER A 22 16.55 -0.96 -14.91
N ASN A 23 17.21 -1.36 -16.02
CA ASN A 23 17.96 -0.47 -16.91
C ASN A 23 17.12 0.18 -18.03
N LEU A 24 15.80 0.00 -18.04
CA LEU A 24 14.92 0.55 -19.07
C LEU A 24 14.23 1.82 -18.60
N ASP A 25 13.95 2.73 -19.55
CA ASP A 25 13.14 3.91 -19.30
C ASP A 25 11.68 3.54 -18.96
N ALA A 26 10.94 4.48 -18.36
CA ALA A 26 9.58 4.24 -17.87
C ALA A 26 8.61 3.74 -18.95
N LYS A 27 8.69 4.27 -20.18
CA LYS A 27 7.79 3.90 -21.27
C LYS A 27 8.09 2.49 -21.75
N LEU A 28 9.37 2.19 -21.97
CA LEU A 28 9.78 0.85 -22.39
C LEU A 28 9.55 -0.19 -21.29
N ARG A 29 9.69 0.20 -20.01
CA ARG A 29 9.36 -0.65 -18.86
C ARG A 29 7.89 -1.08 -18.89
N VAL A 30 6.97 -0.13 -19.07
CA VAL A 30 5.53 -0.44 -19.19
C VAL A 30 5.26 -1.44 -20.32
N GLN A 31 5.84 -1.20 -21.50
CA GLN A 31 5.66 -2.08 -22.66
C GLN A 31 6.24 -3.48 -22.39
N MET A 32 7.47 -3.57 -21.89
CA MET A 32 8.16 -4.83 -21.66
C MET A 32 7.49 -5.66 -20.56
N ARG A 33 6.90 -5.04 -19.52
CA ARG A 33 6.08 -5.77 -18.52
C ARG A 33 4.92 -6.50 -19.19
N GLY A 34 4.20 -5.82 -20.09
CA GLY A 34 3.11 -6.43 -20.86
C GLY A 34 3.59 -7.60 -21.73
N GLU A 35 4.74 -7.44 -22.41
CA GLU A 35 5.34 -8.50 -23.22
C GLU A 35 5.75 -9.72 -22.38
N ILE A 36 6.35 -9.52 -21.20
CA ILE A 36 6.75 -10.60 -20.30
C ILE A 36 5.51 -11.31 -19.74
N LYS A 37 4.48 -10.58 -19.29
CA LYS A 37 3.25 -11.19 -18.79
C LYS A 37 2.53 -12.01 -19.86
N ALA A 38 2.41 -11.46 -21.08
CA ALA A 38 1.83 -12.18 -22.20
C ALA A 38 2.64 -13.43 -22.58
N LEU A 39 3.97 -13.34 -22.52
CA LEU A 39 4.83 -14.51 -22.76
C LEU A 39 4.62 -15.60 -21.70
N HIS A 40 4.63 -15.24 -20.42
CA HIS A 40 4.36 -16.15 -19.30
C HIS A 40 3.02 -16.87 -19.49
N GLN A 41 1.95 -16.11 -19.78
CA GLN A 41 0.62 -16.67 -20.04
C GLN A 41 0.58 -17.64 -21.23
N ARG A 42 1.37 -17.37 -22.28
CA ARG A 42 1.41 -18.22 -23.47
C ARG A 42 2.22 -19.50 -23.25
N LEU A 43 3.34 -19.42 -22.52
CA LEU A 43 4.23 -20.56 -22.31
C LEU A 43 3.78 -21.46 -21.16
N GLY A 44 3.19 -20.90 -20.10
CA GLY A 44 2.81 -21.65 -18.89
C GLY A 44 3.99 -22.18 -18.09
N THR A 45 5.23 -21.90 -18.50
CA THR A 45 6.45 -22.28 -17.79
C THR A 45 6.53 -21.58 -16.44
N THR A 46 6.98 -22.29 -15.40
CA THR A 46 7.19 -21.67 -14.08
C THR A 46 8.24 -20.57 -14.18
N THR A 47 7.92 -19.41 -13.63
CA THR A 47 8.78 -18.22 -13.70
C THR A 47 8.99 -17.64 -12.31
N ILE A 48 10.25 -17.45 -11.92
CA ILE A 48 10.66 -16.68 -10.74
C ILE A 48 11.19 -15.34 -11.25
N TYR A 49 10.62 -14.26 -10.73
CA TYR A 49 10.94 -12.89 -11.12
C TYR A 49 11.29 -12.09 -9.87
N VAL A 50 12.51 -11.56 -9.82
CA VAL A 50 13.02 -10.73 -8.73
C VAL A 50 12.96 -9.27 -9.16
N THR A 51 12.41 -8.41 -8.29
CA THR A 51 12.32 -6.96 -8.51
C THR A 51 12.14 -6.24 -7.19
N HIS A 52 12.61 -5.00 -7.12
CA HIS A 52 12.29 -4.03 -6.07
C HIS A 52 11.13 -3.10 -6.45
N ASP A 53 10.62 -3.18 -7.69
CA ASP A 53 9.51 -2.34 -8.17
C ASP A 53 8.16 -3.00 -7.83
N GLN A 54 7.40 -2.34 -6.94
CA GLN A 54 6.10 -2.83 -6.49
C GLN A 54 5.10 -2.94 -7.65
N ILE A 55 5.14 -2.03 -8.64
CA ILE A 55 4.20 -2.05 -9.76
C ILE A 55 4.51 -3.26 -10.65
N GLU A 56 5.78 -3.61 -10.85
CA GLU A 56 6.17 -4.87 -11.51
C GLU A 56 5.57 -6.07 -10.78
N ALA A 57 5.82 -6.19 -9.48
CA ALA A 57 5.31 -7.30 -8.68
C ALA A 57 3.77 -7.39 -8.73
N MET A 58 3.08 -6.27 -8.58
CA MET A 58 1.61 -6.20 -8.53
C MET A 58 0.94 -6.53 -9.87
N THR A 59 1.59 -6.21 -10.99
CA THR A 59 0.98 -6.37 -12.34
C THR A 59 1.37 -7.68 -13.03
N MET A 60 2.51 -8.27 -12.67
CA MET A 60 3.06 -9.43 -13.36
C MET A 60 2.88 -10.73 -12.58
N ALA A 61 2.92 -10.70 -11.25
CA ALA A 61 2.96 -11.90 -10.44
C ALA A 61 1.58 -12.55 -10.29
N ASP A 62 1.56 -13.88 -10.28
CA ASP A 62 0.40 -14.65 -9.81
C ASP A 62 0.45 -14.79 -8.27
N LYS A 63 1.67 -14.76 -7.69
CA LYS A 63 1.95 -14.80 -6.26
C LYS A 63 3.21 -13.99 -5.98
N ILE A 64 3.19 -13.17 -4.92
CA ILE A 64 4.31 -12.36 -4.46
C ILE A 64 4.87 -12.98 -3.19
N VAL A 65 6.19 -12.98 -3.07
CA VAL A 65 6.94 -13.32 -1.85
C VAL A 65 7.66 -12.05 -1.41
N VAL A 66 7.18 -11.40 -0.36
CA VAL A 66 7.83 -10.21 0.20
C VAL A 66 8.95 -10.66 1.14
N LEU A 67 10.15 -10.13 0.91
CA LEU A 67 11.35 -10.43 1.65
C LEU A 67 11.84 -9.16 2.36
N HIS A 68 12.27 -9.31 3.62
CA HIS A 68 12.93 -8.28 4.40
C HIS A 68 14.06 -8.91 5.20
N ASP A 69 15.28 -8.36 5.09
CA ASP A 69 16.48 -8.89 5.76
C ASP A 69 16.72 -10.40 5.56
N GLY A 70 16.39 -10.91 4.36
CA GLY A 70 16.53 -12.33 4.00
C GLY A 70 15.44 -13.24 4.58
N LEU A 71 14.45 -12.70 5.28
CA LEU A 71 13.30 -13.41 5.81
C LEU A 71 12.06 -13.15 4.96
N VAL A 72 11.21 -14.17 4.83
CA VAL A 72 9.92 -14.02 4.16
C VAL A 72 8.93 -13.41 5.13
N GLU A 73 8.44 -12.22 4.80
CA GLU A 73 7.46 -11.49 5.60
C GLU A 73 6.03 -11.93 5.28
N GLN A 74 5.73 -12.11 3.99
CA GLN A 74 4.41 -12.54 3.53
C GLN A 74 4.47 -13.18 2.13
N ILE A 75 3.61 -14.17 1.91
CA ILE A 75 3.39 -14.81 0.61
C ILE A 75 1.90 -14.79 0.30
N GLY A 76 1.52 -14.46 -0.94
CA GLY A 76 0.10 -14.42 -1.33
C GLY A 76 -0.11 -13.83 -2.72
N ALA A 77 -1.38 -13.74 -3.14
CA ALA A 77 -1.71 -13.04 -4.37
C ALA A 77 -1.45 -11.52 -4.20
N PRO A 78 -1.19 -10.78 -5.29
CA PRO A 78 -0.90 -9.35 -5.20
C PRO A 78 -1.90 -8.55 -4.36
N LEU A 79 -3.20 -8.72 -4.61
CA LEU A 79 -4.24 -8.01 -3.88
C LEU A 79 -4.39 -8.49 -2.42
N ASP A 80 -4.10 -9.75 -2.11
CA ASP A 80 -4.13 -10.23 -0.72
C ASP A 80 -3.07 -9.52 0.14
N LEU A 81 -1.88 -9.28 -0.42
CA LEU A 81 -0.81 -8.55 0.29
C LEU A 81 -1.16 -7.07 0.46
N TYR A 82 -1.81 -6.49 -0.55
CA TYR A 82 -2.24 -5.10 -0.54
C TYR A 82 -3.37 -4.86 0.48
N ASP A 83 -4.42 -5.67 0.41
CA ASP A 83 -5.65 -5.53 1.19
C ASP A 83 -5.52 -6.12 2.60
N ARG A 84 -4.63 -7.09 2.80
CA ARG A 84 -4.44 -7.79 4.08
C ARG A 84 -2.95 -7.99 4.40
N PRO A 85 -2.18 -6.90 4.57
CA PRO A 85 -0.79 -7.00 4.97
C PRO A 85 -0.68 -7.67 6.35
N ALA A 86 0.29 -8.57 6.52
CA ALA A 86 0.46 -9.34 7.75
C ALA A 86 1.14 -8.53 8.87
N ASN A 87 1.90 -7.50 8.50
CA ASN A 87 2.66 -6.66 9.42
C ASN A 87 2.89 -5.25 8.86
N LEU A 88 3.43 -4.37 9.69
CA LEU A 88 3.75 -2.98 9.35
C LEU A 88 4.70 -2.86 8.15
N PHE A 89 5.67 -3.77 8.02
CA PHE A 89 6.61 -3.74 6.90
C PHE A 89 5.89 -3.96 5.58
N VAL A 90 5.09 -5.03 5.45
CA VAL A 90 4.34 -5.29 4.20
C VAL A 90 3.33 -4.18 3.93
N ALA A 91 2.66 -3.67 4.98
CA ALA A 91 1.68 -2.59 4.88
C ALA A 91 2.31 -1.28 4.35
N GLY A 92 3.54 -0.97 4.77
CA GLY A 92 4.26 0.23 4.34
C GLY A 92 5.03 0.04 3.03
N PHE A 93 5.42 -1.19 2.74
CA PHE A 93 6.20 -1.54 1.55
C PHE A 93 5.34 -1.74 0.32
N ILE A 94 4.09 -2.19 0.43
CA ILE A 94 3.22 -2.43 -0.73
C ILE A 94 2.19 -1.31 -0.86
N GLY A 95 2.30 -0.52 -1.92
CA GLY A 95 1.41 0.58 -2.28
C GLY A 95 2.13 1.92 -2.38
N SER A 96 1.69 2.75 -3.32
CA SER A 96 2.21 4.10 -3.52
C SER A 96 1.02 5.06 -3.73
N PRO A 97 0.78 5.99 -2.79
CA PRO A 97 1.61 6.31 -1.63
C PRO A 97 1.52 5.23 -0.56
N ALA A 98 2.51 5.24 0.35
CA ALA A 98 2.55 4.30 1.46
C ALA A 98 1.33 4.46 2.39
N MET A 99 1.01 3.39 3.11
CA MET A 99 -0.03 3.41 4.13
C MET A 99 0.30 4.45 5.21
N ASN A 100 -0.72 5.19 5.68
CA ASN A 100 -0.58 6.05 6.85
C ASN A 100 -0.48 5.19 8.10
N PHE A 101 0.46 5.51 8.98
CA PHE A 101 0.64 4.86 10.27
C PHE A 101 0.49 5.88 11.40
N ILE A 102 -0.47 5.65 12.28
CA ILE A 102 -0.79 6.55 13.39
C ILE A 102 -0.66 5.77 14.69
N HIS A 103 0.26 6.16 15.56
CA HIS A 103 0.50 5.50 16.84
C HIS A 103 -0.55 5.90 17.87
N GLY A 104 -1.01 4.95 18.68
CA GLY A 104 -2.05 5.22 19.66
C GLY A 104 -2.47 3.99 20.46
N HIS A 105 -3.67 4.08 21.04
CA HIS A 105 -4.26 3.02 21.86
C HIS A 105 -5.79 3.04 21.73
N ILE A 106 -6.45 1.98 22.18
CA ILE A 106 -7.91 1.95 22.27
C ILE A 106 -8.35 2.41 23.67
N GLU A 107 -9.24 3.39 23.70
CA GLU A 107 -9.91 3.87 24.91
C GLU A 107 -11.40 4.02 24.61
N GLU A 108 -12.26 3.48 25.49
CA GLU A 108 -13.73 3.59 25.37
C GLU A 108 -14.32 3.12 24.02
N GLY A 109 -13.65 2.17 23.36
CA GLY A 109 -14.11 1.64 22.07
C GLY A 109 -13.79 2.53 20.87
N ILE A 110 -12.87 3.49 21.03
CA ILE A 110 -12.37 4.36 19.97
C ILE A 110 -10.84 4.30 19.97
N PHE A 111 -10.22 4.52 18.82
CA PHE A 111 -8.76 4.66 18.75
C PHE A 111 -8.37 6.11 19.04
N ARG A 112 -7.44 6.31 19.96
CA ARG A 112 -6.84 7.62 20.26
C ARG A 112 -5.37 7.61 19.89
N SER A 113 -4.96 8.53 19.01
CA SER A 113 -3.55 8.71 18.67
C SER A 113 -2.76 9.31 19.82
N ALA A 114 -1.44 9.19 19.77
CA ALA A 114 -0.54 9.86 20.72
C ALA A 114 -0.69 11.40 20.68
N GLY A 115 -1.01 11.97 19.50
CA GLY A 115 -1.35 13.39 19.33
C GLY A 115 -2.78 13.78 19.74
N GLY A 116 -3.59 12.84 20.24
CA GLY A 116 -4.97 13.10 20.68
C GLY A 116 -6.04 13.04 19.57
N LEU A 117 -5.66 12.66 18.34
CA LEU A 117 -6.60 12.44 17.25
C LEU A 117 -7.48 11.22 17.56
N THR A 118 -8.78 11.35 17.34
CA THR A 118 -9.76 10.29 17.64
C THR A 118 -10.22 9.64 16.34
N LEU A 119 -9.92 8.36 16.14
CA LEU A 119 -10.21 7.60 14.93
C LEU A 119 -11.21 6.47 15.19
N PRO A 120 -12.09 6.14 14.24
CA PRO A 120 -13.00 5.03 14.40
C PRO A 120 -12.25 3.69 14.38
N LEU A 121 -12.66 2.74 15.22
CA LEU A 121 -12.09 1.39 15.17
C LEU A 121 -12.33 0.72 13.82
N PRO A 122 -11.34 -0.01 13.27
CA PRO A 122 -11.55 -0.83 12.08
C PRO A 122 -12.72 -1.79 12.25
N GLN A 123 -13.39 -2.10 11.15
CA GLN A 123 -14.53 -3.00 11.17
C GLN A 123 -14.12 -4.40 11.62
N GLY A 124 -14.87 -4.97 12.56
CA GLY A 124 -14.64 -6.32 13.06
C GLY A 124 -13.69 -6.43 14.24
N ILE A 125 -12.93 -5.39 14.57
CA ILE A 125 -12.07 -5.36 15.76
C ILE A 125 -12.90 -5.13 17.01
N ARG A 126 -12.73 -5.99 18.01
CA ARG A 126 -13.34 -5.80 19.34
C ARG A 126 -12.37 -5.05 20.23
N PRO A 127 -12.80 -4.06 21.03
CA PRO A 127 -11.91 -3.33 21.94
C PRO A 127 -11.10 -4.26 22.86
N SER A 128 -11.68 -5.38 23.29
CA SER A 128 -11.02 -6.39 24.12
C SER A 128 -9.79 -7.06 23.48
N GLU A 129 -9.71 -7.11 22.15
CA GLU A 129 -8.60 -7.77 21.43
C GLU A 129 -7.31 -6.95 21.49
N ALA A 130 -7.43 -5.65 21.75
CA ALA A 130 -6.32 -4.70 21.71
C ALA A 130 -6.29 -3.73 22.91
N ALA A 131 -7.11 -3.98 23.93
CA ALA A 131 -7.16 -3.19 25.16
C ALA A 131 -5.80 -3.17 25.89
N GLY A 132 -5.38 -1.98 26.32
CA GLY A 132 -4.14 -1.78 27.08
C GLY A 132 -2.84 -2.00 26.29
N ARG A 133 -2.92 -2.18 24.97
CA ARG A 133 -1.76 -2.29 24.09
C ARG A 133 -1.46 -0.96 23.42
N GLU A 134 -0.18 -0.74 23.12
CA GLU A 134 0.24 0.26 22.15
C GLU A 134 0.01 -0.30 20.76
N LEU A 135 -0.62 0.49 19.91
CA LEU A 135 -1.12 0.07 18.61
C LEU A 135 -0.69 1.07 17.54
N VAL A 136 -0.69 0.59 16.31
CA VAL A 136 -0.52 1.41 15.11
C VAL A 136 -1.77 1.25 14.25
N TYR A 137 -2.44 2.36 13.97
CA TYR A 137 -3.55 2.43 13.04
C TYR A 137 -3.00 2.56 11.63
N GLY A 138 -3.38 1.65 10.75
CA GLY A 138 -3.03 1.67 9.33
C GLY A 138 -4.22 2.02 8.46
N ILE A 139 -4.06 3.01 7.58
CA ILE A 139 -5.06 3.33 6.56
C ILE A 139 -4.40 3.82 5.29
N ARG A 140 -4.79 3.25 4.14
CA ARG A 140 -4.24 3.68 2.85
C ARG A 140 -4.81 5.04 2.44
N PRO A 141 -4.02 5.92 1.79
CA PRO A 141 -4.45 7.25 1.39
C PRO A 141 -5.76 7.28 0.58
N GLU A 142 -5.99 6.29 -0.29
CA GLU A 142 -7.17 6.17 -1.16
C GLU A 142 -8.44 5.70 -0.44
N HIS A 143 -8.30 5.24 0.81
CA HIS A 143 -9.43 4.87 1.68
C HIS A 143 -9.88 6.02 2.59
N ILE A 144 -9.33 7.21 2.36
CA ILE A 144 -9.70 8.46 3.03
C ILE A 144 -10.48 9.33 2.05
N ARG A 145 -11.67 9.79 2.44
CA ARG A 145 -12.57 10.56 1.57
C ARG A 145 -12.77 11.96 2.12
N ALA A 146 -12.79 12.97 1.24
CA ALA A 146 -13.14 14.33 1.61
C ALA A 146 -14.67 14.52 1.52
N THR A 147 -15.41 14.11 2.56
CA THR A 147 -16.89 14.14 2.55
C THR A 147 -17.50 15.40 3.16
N GLY A 148 -16.67 16.34 3.63
CA GLY A 148 -17.14 17.48 4.42
C GLY A 148 -17.56 17.10 5.85
N GLN A 149 -17.41 15.83 6.22
CA GLN A 149 -17.67 15.26 7.55
C GLN A 149 -16.41 14.56 8.08
N GLY A 150 -16.45 14.14 9.34
CA GLY A 150 -15.33 13.45 9.97
C GLY A 150 -14.28 14.41 10.55
N LEU A 151 -13.01 14.05 10.40
CA LEU A 151 -11.87 14.72 11.01
C LEU A 151 -11.60 16.04 10.30
N SER A 152 -11.51 17.12 11.07
CA SER A 152 -11.07 18.41 10.54
C SER A 152 -9.55 18.43 10.46
N GLY A 153 -9.01 18.94 9.37
CA GLY A 153 -7.59 19.19 9.22
C GLY A 153 -7.32 20.34 8.24
N THR A 154 -6.05 20.72 8.16
CA THR A 154 -5.58 21.77 7.25
C THR A 154 -4.71 21.15 6.18
N VAL A 155 -4.99 21.47 4.91
CA VAL A 155 -4.20 20.97 3.79
C VAL A 155 -2.82 21.63 3.80
N THR A 156 -1.77 20.86 4.02
CA THR A 156 -0.38 21.37 4.08
C THR A 156 0.37 21.18 2.76
N LEU A 157 -0.04 20.21 1.93
CA LEU A 157 0.49 19.98 0.59
C LEU A 157 -0.62 19.45 -0.32
N MET A 158 -0.61 19.86 -1.59
CA MET A 158 -1.36 19.19 -2.65
C MET A 158 -0.54 19.07 -3.92
N GLU A 159 -0.62 17.92 -4.54
CA GLU A 159 -0.01 17.60 -5.83
C GLU A 159 -1.07 16.97 -6.74
N ALA A 160 -1.44 17.68 -7.80
CA ALA A 160 -2.37 17.17 -8.80
C ALA A 160 -1.60 16.45 -9.91
N THR A 161 -1.89 15.17 -10.13
CA THR A 161 -1.28 14.35 -11.20
C THR A 161 -2.17 14.22 -12.43
N GLY A 162 -3.31 14.91 -12.44
CA GLY A 162 -4.27 14.95 -13.54
C GLY A 162 -5.52 14.10 -13.27
N SER A 163 -5.34 12.81 -12.94
CA SER A 163 -6.43 11.90 -12.56
C SER A 163 -6.66 11.81 -11.05
N GLU A 164 -5.64 12.18 -10.27
CA GLU A 164 -5.63 12.05 -8.82
C GLU A 164 -5.02 13.32 -8.20
N ILE A 165 -5.37 13.54 -6.94
CA ILE A 165 -4.78 14.57 -6.09
C ILE A 165 -4.20 13.87 -4.88
N PHE A 166 -2.88 14.00 -4.71
CA PHE A 166 -2.19 13.62 -3.51
C PHE A 166 -2.22 14.81 -2.57
N ALA A 167 -2.77 14.63 -1.38
CA ALA A 167 -2.88 15.68 -0.39
C ALA A 167 -2.24 15.24 0.93
N THR A 168 -1.58 16.17 1.60
CA THR A 168 -1.16 16.01 2.99
C THR A 168 -2.04 16.90 3.85
N VAL A 169 -2.64 16.33 4.88
CA VAL A 169 -3.58 17.00 5.78
C VAL A 169 -3.04 16.90 7.20
N ASP A 170 -2.86 18.05 7.85
CA ASP A 170 -2.55 18.12 9.28
C ASP A 170 -3.86 18.10 10.08
N CYS A 171 -4.06 17.02 10.85
CA CYS A 171 -5.19 16.80 11.73
C CYS A 171 -4.77 16.98 13.20
N GLY A 172 -4.45 18.21 13.58
CA GLY A 172 -4.12 18.54 14.98
C GLY A 172 -2.75 18.04 15.42
N GLY A 173 -1.76 18.11 14.52
CA GLY A 173 -0.39 17.63 14.71
C GLY A 173 -0.11 16.27 14.08
N GLU A 174 -1.15 15.51 13.75
CA GLU A 174 -1.03 14.24 13.02
C GLU A 174 -1.08 14.50 11.50
N VAL A 175 -0.02 14.15 10.79
CA VAL A 175 0.09 14.36 9.34
C VAL A 175 -0.43 13.14 8.60
N ILE A 176 -1.48 13.32 7.80
CA ILE A 176 -2.17 12.24 7.08
C ILE A 176 -2.10 12.47 5.57
N SER A 177 -1.53 11.51 4.85
CA SER A 177 -1.54 11.46 3.40
C SER A 177 -2.88 10.92 2.88
N CYS A 178 -3.47 11.62 1.92
CA CYS A 178 -4.74 11.28 1.29
C CYS A 178 -4.56 11.20 -0.23
N LEU A 179 -5.34 10.34 -0.88
CA LEU A 179 -5.40 10.26 -2.34
C LEU A 179 -6.86 10.43 -2.78
N PHE A 180 -7.15 11.55 -3.44
CA PHE A 180 -8.47 11.87 -3.92
C PHE A 180 -8.55 11.69 -5.43
N ARG A 181 -9.53 10.90 -5.90
CA ARG A 181 -9.83 10.74 -7.34
C ARG A 181 -10.82 11.80 -7.86
N GLU A 182 -11.46 12.51 -6.95
CA GLU A 182 -12.37 13.60 -7.27
C GLU A 182 -11.58 14.89 -7.47
N ARG A 183 -12.02 15.74 -8.40
CA ARG A 183 -11.46 17.08 -8.59
C ARG A 183 -11.96 17.99 -7.49
N LEU A 184 -11.25 17.99 -6.38
CA LEU A 184 -11.51 18.89 -5.26
C LEU A 184 -10.90 20.26 -5.55
N ALA A 185 -11.71 21.31 -5.42
CA ALA A 185 -11.24 22.69 -5.47
C ALA A 185 -10.68 23.11 -4.10
N LEU A 186 -9.70 22.36 -3.60
CA LEU A 186 -8.99 22.66 -2.36
C LEU A 186 -7.70 23.44 -2.67
N LYS A 187 -7.23 24.24 -1.71
CA LYS A 187 -5.91 24.88 -1.76
C LYS A 187 -5.11 24.57 -0.51
N GLN A 188 -3.80 24.69 -0.63
CA GLN A 188 -2.90 24.67 0.52
C GLN A 188 -3.33 25.75 1.52
N GLY A 189 -3.36 25.40 2.80
CA GLY A 189 -3.82 26.24 3.90
C GLY A 189 -5.34 26.21 4.15
N GLU A 190 -6.13 25.61 3.27
CA GLU A 190 -7.58 25.48 3.49
C GLU A 190 -7.91 24.33 4.43
N SER A 191 -9.00 24.49 5.18
CA SER A 191 -9.54 23.41 6.01
C SER A 191 -10.30 22.40 5.15
N VAL A 192 -10.07 21.13 5.43
CA VAL A 192 -10.78 20.00 4.83
C VAL A 192 -11.31 19.09 5.93
N ARG A 193 -12.43 18.43 5.66
CA ARG A 193 -12.97 17.38 6.52
C ARG A 193 -12.86 16.03 5.82
N ILE A 194 -12.14 15.11 6.45
CA ILE A 194 -11.83 13.78 5.93
C ILE A 194 -12.48 12.68 6.75
N GLU A 195 -12.95 11.65 6.07
CA GLU A 195 -13.58 10.47 6.63
C GLU A 195 -12.78 9.23 6.29
N ILE A 196 -12.55 8.37 7.28
CA ILE A 196 -11.83 7.12 7.14
C ILE A 196 -12.81 5.99 6.88
N ASP A 197 -12.58 5.22 5.81
CA ASP A 197 -13.29 3.97 5.59
C ASP A 197 -12.84 2.90 6.59
N ARG A 198 -13.70 2.63 7.57
CA ARG A 198 -13.47 1.64 8.63
C ARG A 198 -13.29 0.23 8.12
N ALA A 199 -13.87 -0.12 6.97
CA ALA A 199 -13.78 -1.46 6.39
C ALA A 199 -12.38 -1.75 5.83
N SER A 200 -11.65 -0.68 5.50
CA SER A 200 -10.33 -0.73 4.87
C SER A 200 -9.20 -0.32 5.82
N ALA A 201 -9.51 -0.05 7.07
CA ALA A 201 -8.55 0.26 8.11
C ALA A 201 -7.96 -1.01 8.73
N HIS A 202 -6.75 -0.91 9.27
CA HIS A 202 -6.04 -1.99 9.94
C HIS A 202 -5.51 -1.54 11.29
N LEU A 203 -5.34 -2.50 12.21
CA LEU A 203 -4.62 -2.30 13.46
C LEU A 203 -3.44 -3.25 13.52
N PHE A 204 -2.32 -2.73 14.00
CA PHE A 204 -1.10 -3.49 14.22
C PHE A 204 -0.68 -3.32 15.68
N ASP A 205 -0.12 -4.37 16.26
CA ASP A 205 0.53 -4.30 17.56
C ASP A 205 1.86 -3.54 17.43
N ALA A 206 2.06 -2.47 18.21
CA ALA A 206 3.22 -1.60 18.05
C ALA A 206 4.56 -2.27 18.41
N LYS A 207 4.52 -3.32 19.25
CA LYS A 207 5.74 -4.02 19.70
C LYS A 207 6.20 -5.06 18.70
N THR A 208 5.26 -5.83 18.16
CA THR A 208 5.54 -6.94 17.24
C THR A 208 5.43 -6.55 15.77
N GLY A 209 4.77 -5.42 15.48
CA GLY A 209 4.43 -4.99 14.13
C GLY A 209 3.38 -5.85 13.43
N ARG A 210 2.85 -6.90 14.08
CA ARG A 210 1.88 -7.82 13.47
C ARG A 210 0.49 -7.22 13.42
N ARG A 211 -0.23 -7.50 12.34
CA ARG A 211 -1.63 -7.11 12.20
C ARG A 211 -2.51 -7.91 13.17
N ILE A 212 -3.50 -7.24 13.74
CA ILE A 212 -4.54 -7.79 14.62
C ILE A 212 -5.76 -8.20 13.78
#